data_AF-A0A969I8J7-F1
#
_entry.id   AF-A0A969I8J7-F1
#
_cell.length_a   1.000
_cell.length_b   1.000
_cell.length_c   1.000
_cell.angle_alpha   90.00
_cell.angle_beta   90.00
_cell.angle_gamma   90.00
#
_symmetry.space_group_name_H-M   'P 1'
#
loop_
_entity.id
_entity.type
_entity.pdbx_description
1 polymer ?
#
loop_
_entity_poly.entity_id
_entity_poly.type
_entity_poly.pdbx_seq_one_letter_code
_entity_poly.pdbx_strand_id
1 'polypeptide(L)'
;MISRRQLLAGGSAFLVHAAAAPGLQAKPASDVVEPLEISARPLEHFSKLNPTQRRFGRLEYRGGLLLASEHKSFGGLSDLVMSRDGRRALMISDEGHWISAEIVYDGMRPAGLRSARIGPLRSSKDRNSSASATATLKP
;
A
#
# COMPACT_ATOMS: atom_id res chain seq x y z
N MET A 1 60.78 -24.44 42.99
CA MET A 1 59.93 -23.49 43.75
C MET A 1 59.20 -22.60 42.75
N ILE A 2 57.89 -22.45 42.92
CA ILE A 2 56.95 -21.73 42.03
C ILE A 2 57.08 -20.21 42.24
N SER A 3 57.09 -19.41 41.16
CA SER A 3 56.62 -18.00 41.15
C SER A 3 56.45 -17.53 39.69
N ARG A 4 55.25 -17.40 39.10
CA ARG A 4 54.15 -16.40 39.24
C ARG A 4 54.39 -15.05 38.53
N ARG A 5 53.64 -14.87 37.42
CA ARG A 5 53.08 -13.62 36.81
C ARG A 5 54.11 -12.73 36.08
N GLN A 6 53.84 -12.04 34.96
CA GLN A 6 52.68 -11.25 34.48
C GLN A 6 52.72 -11.22 32.93
N LEU A 7 51.66 -11.54 32.17
CA LEU A 7 50.49 -10.74 31.72
C LEU A 7 50.78 -9.57 30.74
N LEU A 8 50.20 -9.76 29.54
CA LEU A 8 49.51 -8.80 28.64
C LEU A 8 50.32 -7.75 27.86
N ALA A 9 50.33 -7.93 26.53
CA ALA A 9 49.96 -6.88 25.57
C ALA A 9 49.64 -7.52 24.19
N GLY A 10 48.40 -7.98 24.01
CA GLY A 10 47.89 -8.41 22.71
C GLY A 10 46.71 -7.52 22.33
N GLY A 11 47.00 -6.31 21.84
CA GLY A 11 45.98 -5.41 21.33
C GLY A 11 45.52 -5.87 19.94
N SER A 12 44.38 -6.55 19.86
CA SER A 12 43.71 -6.82 18.58
C SER A 12 42.88 -5.60 18.19
N ALA A 13 43.34 -4.85 17.19
CA ALA A 13 42.55 -3.79 16.58
C ALA A 13 41.39 -4.41 15.79
N PHE A 14 40.16 -4.30 16.31
CA PHE A 14 38.96 -4.58 15.53
C PHE A 14 38.68 -3.39 14.61
N LEU A 15 38.95 -3.55 13.31
CA LEU A 15 38.45 -2.66 12.27
C LEU A 15 36.93 -2.87 12.16
N VAL A 16 36.15 -1.98 12.77
CA VAL A 16 34.71 -1.87 12.54
C VAL A 16 34.50 -1.36 11.12
N HIS A 17 34.23 -2.26 10.17
CA HIS A 17 33.68 -1.87 8.88
C HIS A 17 32.24 -1.40 9.11
N ALA A 18 32.02 -0.08 9.06
CA ALA A 18 30.68 0.47 8.93
C ALA A 18 30.11 0.01 7.57
N ALA A 19 29.27 -1.02 7.59
CA ALA A 19 28.46 -1.38 6.43
C ALA A 19 27.49 -0.21 6.19
N ALA A 20 27.75 0.57 5.14
CA ALA A 20 26.77 1.53 4.63
C ALA A 20 25.54 0.73 4.19
N ALA A 21 24.48 0.77 5.01
CA ALA A 21 23.19 0.26 4.59
C ALA A 21 22.79 1.04 3.33
N PRO A 22 22.46 0.38 2.21
CA PRO A 22 21.91 1.08 1.05
C PRO A 22 20.64 1.79 1.55
N GLY A 23 20.66 3.12 1.51
CA GLY A 23 19.51 3.92 1.92
C GLY A 23 18.28 3.44 1.16
N LEU A 24 17.18 3.21 1.88
CA LEU A 24 15.88 3.02 1.24
C LEU A 24 15.61 4.27 0.41
N GLN A 25 15.91 4.21 -0.90
CA GLN A 25 15.55 5.26 -1.83
C GLN A 25 14.03 5.21 -1.96
N ALA A 26 13.35 6.14 -1.30
CA ALA A 26 11.93 6.32 -1.46
C ALA A 26 11.63 6.56 -2.96
N LYS A 27 10.70 5.78 -3.52
CA LYS A 27 10.17 6.03 -4.87
C LYS A 27 9.67 7.48 -4.89
N PRO A 28 10.12 8.32 -5.83
CA PRO A 28 9.68 9.72 -5.89
C PRO A 28 8.14 9.74 -5.98
N ALA A 29 7.51 10.40 -5.01
CA ALA A 29 6.06 10.54 -4.98
C ALA A 29 5.65 11.49 -6.10
N SER A 30 4.91 10.99 -7.09
CA SER A 30 4.25 11.82 -8.09
C SER A 30 3.03 12.47 -7.45
N ASP A 31 2.87 13.78 -7.57
CA ASP A 31 1.72 14.53 -7.03
C ASP A 31 0.44 14.43 -7.89
N VAL A 32 0.50 13.66 -8.97
CA VAL A 32 -0.54 13.60 -9.98
C VAL A 32 -1.62 12.59 -9.59
N VAL A 33 -2.87 13.00 -9.75
CA VAL A 33 -4.03 12.08 -9.71
C VAL A 33 -4.45 11.78 -11.13
N GLU A 34 -4.38 10.52 -11.51
CA GLU A 34 -4.61 10.09 -12.89
C GLU A 34 -5.72 9.03 -13.00
N PRO A 35 -6.39 8.93 -14.15
CA PRO A 35 -7.24 7.79 -14.46
C PRO A 35 -6.45 6.49 -14.36
N LEU A 36 -7.08 5.44 -13.83
CA LEU A 36 -6.48 4.12 -13.69
C LEU A 36 -7.33 3.10 -14.46
N GLU A 37 -6.72 2.45 -15.45
CA GLU A 37 -7.34 1.32 -16.13
C GLU A 37 -7.14 0.05 -15.30
N ILE A 38 -8.23 -0.60 -14.91
CA ILE A 38 -8.21 -1.85 -14.13
C ILE A 38 -9.00 -2.91 -14.88
N SER A 39 -8.35 -4.01 -15.21
CA SER A 39 -9.03 -5.24 -15.58
C SER A 39 -9.57 -5.90 -14.32
N ALA A 40 -10.90 -5.98 -14.22
CA ALA A 40 -11.59 -6.62 -13.11
C ALA A 40 -12.38 -7.82 -13.61
N ARG A 41 -12.14 -8.99 -13.01
CA ARG A 41 -12.86 -10.24 -13.32
C ARG A 41 -13.52 -10.81 -12.07
N PRO A 42 -14.77 -11.31 -12.14
CA PRO A 42 -15.39 -11.99 -11.02
C PRO A 42 -14.53 -13.15 -10.49
N LEU A 43 -14.41 -13.21 -9.17
CA LEU A 43 -13.90 -14.37 -8.46
C LEU A 43 -15.09 -15.26 -8.09
N GLU A 44 -15.30 -16.34 -8.84
CA GLU A 44 -16.50 -17.17 -8.72
C GLU A 44 -16.65 -17.83 -7.34
N HIS A 45 -15.55 -18.31 -6.79
CA HIS A 45 -15.51 -18.99 -5.49
C HIS A 45 -14.30 -18.55 -4.68
N PHE A 46 -14.48 -18.42 -3.36
CA PHE A 46 -13.40 -18.05 -2.45
C PHE A 46 -12.57 -19.25 -2.00
N SER A 47 -13.23 -20.37 -1.71
CA SER A 47 -12.52 -21.61 -1.34
C SER A 47 -11.99 -22.30 -2.60
N LYS A 48 -10.70 -22.62 -2.59
CA LYS A 48 -10.06 -23.42 -3.65
C LYS A 48 -10.43 -24.90 -3.58
N LEU A 49 -10.68 -25.40 -2.36
CA LEU A 49 -10.95 -26.83 -2.10
C LEU A 49 -12.43 -27.17 -2.22
N ASN A 50 -13.32 -26.22 -1.90
CA ASN A 50 -14.76 -26.42 -2.00
C ASN A 50 -15.43 -25.20 -2.67
N PRO A 51 -15.57 -25.18 -4.00
CA PRO A 51 -16.14 -24.06 -4.75
C PRO A 51 -17.58 -23.69 -4.36
N THR A 52 -18.33 -24.64 -3.80
CA THR A 52 -19.72 -24.42 -3.36
C THR A 52 -19.81 -23.78 -1.96
N GLN A 53 -18.71 -23.74 -1.21
CA GLN A 53 -18.69 -23.16 0.13
C GLN A 53 -18.89 -21.64 0.06
N ARG A 54 -20.02 -21.17 0.59
CA ARG A 54 -20.34 -19.75 0.70
C ARG A 54 -20.14 -19.17 2.10
N ARG A 55 -20.16 -19.99 3.15
CA ARG A 55 -20.05 -19.53 4.54
C ARG A 55 -18.69 -19.85 5.14
N PHE A 56 -18.08 -18.83 5.75
CA PHE A 56 -16.76 -18.85 6.39
C PHE A 56 -16.90 -18.27 7.80
N GLY A 57 -17.16 -19.14 8.78
CA GLY A 57 -17.52 -18.72 10.14
C GLY A 57 -18.78 -17.86 10.15
N ARG A 58 -18.66 -16.61 10.62
CA ARG A 58 -19.76 -15.63 10.66
C ARG A 58 -19.95 -14.85 9.35
N LEU A 59 -19.09 -15.06 8.37
CA LEU A 59 -19.09 -14.32 7.11
C LEU A 59 -19.67 -15.16 5.98
N GLU A 60 -20.38 -14.49 5.07
CA GLU A 60 -20.85 -15.08 3.83
C GLU A 60 -20.13 -14.44 2.66
N TYR A 61 -19.58 -15.27 1.77
CA TYR A 61 -18.95 -14.83 0.55
C TYR A 61 -20.00 -14.29 -0.41
N ARG A 62 -20.00 -12.97 -0.62
CA ARG A 62 -20.93 -12.27 -1.51
C ARG A 62 -20.39 -12.11 -2.94
N GLY A 63 -19.14 -12.50 -3.15
CA GLY A 63 -18.40 -12.33 -4.40
C GLY A 63 -17.09 -11.59 -4.17
N GLY A 64 -16.29 -11.49 -5.21
CA GLY A 64 -14.96 -10.90 -5.17
C GLY A 64 -14.51 -10.58 -6.60
N LEU A 65 -13.44 -9.80 -6.71
CA LEU A 65 -12.86 -9.43 -7.99
C LEU A 65 -11.37 -9.77 -7.98
N LEU A 66 -10.90 -10.33 -9.09
CA LEU A 66 -9.50 -10.38 -9.44
C LEU A 66 -9.17 -9.10 -10.20
N LEU A 67 -8.24 -8.31 -9.67
CA LEU A 67 -7.88 -7.00 -10.21
C LEU A 67 -6.47 -7.05 -10.79
N ALA A 68 -6.30 -6.49 -11.98
CA ALA A 68 -5.00 -6.34 -12.64
C ALA A 68 -4.93 -5.00 -13.37
N SER A 69 -3.75 -4.41 -13.42
CA SER A 69 -3.47 -3.19 -14.17
C SER A 69 -2.01 -3.20 -14.60
N GLU A 70 -1.72 -2.65 -15.78
CA GLU A 70 -0.36 -2.41 -16.28
C GLU A 70 0.25 -1.12 -15.68
N HIS A 71 -0.51 -0.40 -14.84
CA HIS A 71 -0.04 0.81 -14.21
C HIS A 71 1.07 0.53 -13.21
N LYS A 72 2.22 1.22 -13.34
CA LYS A 72 3.45 0.96 -12.56
C LYS A 72 3.34 1.17 -11.03
N SER A 73 2.27 1.81 -10.59
CA SER A 73 1.97 2.02 -9.16
C SER A 73 0.75 1.24 -8.69
N PHE A 74 0.22 0.34 -9.52
CA PHE A 74 -0.87 -0.55 -9.13
C PHE A 74 -0.31 -1.85 -8.53
N GLY A 75 -0.77 -2.19 -7.33
CA GLY A 75 -0.31 -3.36 -6.59
C GLY A 75 -0.48 -3.15 -5.09
N GLY A 76 -0.16 -4.19 -4.30
CA GLY A 76 0.03 -4.03 -2.86
C GLY A 76 -1.21 -3.56 -2.07
N LEU A 77 -2.42 -3.80 -2.59
CA LEU A 77 -3.66 -3.36 -1.95
C LEU A 77 -3.77 -3.98 -0.55
N SER A 78 -3.76 -3.13 0.47
CA SER A 78 -3.64 -3.53 1.88
C SER A 78 -4.83 -3.10 2.73
N ASP A 79 -5.56 -2.06 2.31
CA ASP A 79 -6.77 -1.62 3.01
C ASP A 79 -7.88 -1.26 2.00
N LEU A 80 -9.13 -1.34 2.45
CA LEU A 80 -10.33 -1.10 1.66
C LEU A 80 -11.44 -0.55 2.56
N VAL A 81 -11.98 0.61 2.18
CA VAL A 81 -13.25 1.12 2.70
C VAL A 81 -14.25 1.27 1.57
N MET A 82 -15.51 0.98 1.87
CA MET A 82 -16.63 1.15 0.94
C MET A 82 -17.56 2.25 1.42
N SER A 83 -18.18 2.96 0.47
CA SER A 83 -19.28 3.88 0.77
C SER A 83 -20.46 3.12 1.40
N ARG A 84 -21.32 3.85 2.12
CA ARG A 84 -22.47 3.26 2.82
C ARG A 84 -23.45 2.51 1.90
N ASP A 85 -23.56 2.95 0.65
CA ASP A 85 -24.37 2.31 -0.40
C ASP A 85 -23.64 1.15 -1.11
N GLY A 86 -22.37 0.91 -0.76
CA GLY A 86 -21.53 -0.13 -1.34
C GLY A 86 -21.06 0.14 -2.77
N ARG A 87 -21.30 1.33 -3.34
CA ARG A 87 -21.03 1.59 -4.77
C ARG A 87 -19.64 2.17 -5.04
N ARG A 88 -18.96 2.70 -4.05
CA ARG A 88 -17.61 3.28 -4.19
C ARG A 88 -16.65 2.59 -3.24
N ALA A 89 -15.47 2.29 -3.73
CA ALA A 89 -14.36 1.76 -2.97
C ALA A 89 -13.23 2.78 -2.95
N LEU A 90 -12.60 2.93 -1.78
CA LEU A 90 -11.29 3.54 -1.63
C LEU A 90 -10.35 2.48 -1.06
N MET A 91 -9.26 2.24 -1.77
CA MET A 91 -8.25 1.25 -1.42
C MET A 91 -6.92 1.95 -1.18
N ILE A 92 -6.11 1.39 -0.28
CA ILE A 92 -4.75 1.86 -0.02
C ILE A 92 -3.76 0.77 -0.40
N SER A 93 -2.71 1.16 -1.12
CA SER A 93 -1.56 0.33 -1.47
C SER A 93 -0.42 0.53 -0.46
N ASP A 94 0.28 -0.55 -0.11
CA ASP A 94 1.54 -0.51 0.65
C ASP A 94 2.66 0.26 -0.07
N GLU A 95 2.54 0.47 -1.38
CA GLU A 95 3.43 1.34 -2.17
C GLU A 95 3.13 2.84 -1.99
N GLY A 96 2.22 3.22 -1.08
CA GLY A 96 1.94 4.61 -0.76
C GLY A 96 0.99 5.31 -1.74
N HIS A 97 0.05 4.58 -2.34
CA HIS A 97 -0.95 5.13 -3.25
C HIS A 97 -2.37 4.86 -2.74
N TRP A 98 -3.30 5.77 -3.00
CA TRP A 98 -4.73 5.51 -2.87
C TRP A 98 -5.33 5.24 -4.24
N ILE A 99 -6.34 4.37 -4.29
CA ILE A 99 -7.11 4.05 -5.49
C ILE A 99 -8.59 4.20 -5.16
N SER A 100 -9.31 5.01 -5.94
CA SER A 100 -10.77 5.12 -5.85
C SER A 100 -11.43 4.52 -7.07
N ALA A 101 -12.54 3.79 -6.92
CA ALA A 101 -13.32 3.28 -8.05
C ALA A 101 -14.80 3.13 -7.70
N GLU A 102 -15.65 3.10 -8.73
CA GLU A 102 -17.04 2.64 -8.59
C GLU A 102 -17.13 1.13 -8.83
N ILE A 103 -17.85 0.42 -7.96
CA ILE A 103 -18.09 -1.00 -8.11
C ILE A 103 -19.31 -1.22 -9.00
N VAL A 104 -19.11 -1.98 -10.06
CA VAL A 104 -20.19 -2.46 -10.93
C VAL A 104 -20.72 -3.77 -10.36
N TYR A 105 -22.05 -3.92 -10.27
CA TYR A 105 -22.70 -5.09 -9.70
C TYR A 105 -23.54 -5.83 -10.74
N ASP A 106 -23.51 -7.16 -10.66
CA ASP A 106 -24.51 -8.06 -11.23
C ASP A 106 -25.40 -8.57 -10.09
N GLY A 107 -26.62 -8.03 -10.00
CA GLY A 107 -27.48 -8.19 -8.83
C GLY A 107 -26.78 -7.73 -7.54
N MET A 108 -26.46 -8.69 -6.66
CA MET A 108 -25.77 -8.43 -5.39
C MET A 108 -24.27 -8.74 -5.43
N ARG A 109 -23.74 -9.21 -6.57
CA ARG A 109 -22.35 -9.66 -6.73
C ARG A 109 -21.51 -8.58 -7.41
N PRO A 110 -20.31 -8.24 -6.91
CA PRO A 110 -19.42 -7.35 -7.65
C PRO A 110 -18.99 -8.03 -8.96
N ALA A 111 -19.10 -7.30 -10.05
CA ALA A 111 -18.82 -7.77 -11.41
C ALA A 111 -17.68 -6.99 -12.09
N GLY A 112 -17.34 -5.81 -11.61
CA GLY A 112 -16.22 -5.02 -12.14
C GLY A 112 -15.98 -3.73 -11.38
N LEU A 113 -15.02 -2.94 -11.87
CA LEU A 113 -14.72 -1.59 -11.42
C LEU A 113 -14.80 -0.63 -12.61
N ARG A 114 -15.22 0.61 -12.36
CA ARG A 114 -15.18 1.69 -13.35
C ARG A 114 -14.78 3.02 -12.73
N SER A 115 -14.45 3.98 -13.59
CA SER A 115 -14.06 5.33 -13.18
C SER A 115 -12.94 5.34 -12.14
N ALA A 116 -12.02 4.38 -12.28
CA ALA A 116 -10.95 4.22 -11.32
C ALA A 116 -9.92 5.35 -11.47
N ARG A 117 -9.39 5.79 -10.34
CA ARG A 117 -8.36 6.82 -10.25
C ARG A 117 -7.32 6.39 -9.22
N ILE A 118 -6.08 6.78 -9.46
CA ILE A 118 -4.96 6.55 -8.55
C ILE A 118 -4.29 7.89 -8.23
N GLY A 119 -3.76 8.00 -7.01
CA GLY A 119 -2.94 9.14 -6.62
C GLY A 119 -2.03 8.78 -5.44
N PRO A 120 -1.03 9.62 -5.15
CA PRO A 120 -0.14 9.42 -4.02
C PRO A 120 -0.90 9.58 -2.69
N LEU A 121 -0.53 8.80 -1.68
CA LEU A 121 -0.84 9.12 -0.31
C LEU A 121 -0.04 10.33 0.12
N ARG A 122 -0.75 11.41 0.49
CA ARG A 122 -0.12 12.66 0.93
C ARG A 122 0.16 12.64 2.42
N SER A 123 1.34 13.15 2.79
CA SER A 123 1.63 13.46 4.18
C SER A 123 0.73 14.59 4.66
N SER A 124 0.38 14.57 5.95
CA SER A 124 -0.34 15.69 6.58
C SER A 124 0.48 17.00 6.51
N LYS A 125 1.81 16.92 6.45
CA LYS A 125 2.71 18.08 6.37
C LYS A 125 2.58 18.84 5.04
N ASP A 126 2.36 18.14 3.94
CA ASP A 126 2.25 18.72 2.59
C ASP A 126 0.93 19.51 2.41
N ARG A 127 -0.07 19.21 3.24
CA ARG A 127 -1.35 19.92 3.24
C ARG A 127 -1.23 21.36 3.74
N ASN A 128 -0.22 21.64 4.59
CA ASN A 128 -0.02 22.97 5.18
C ASN A 128 0.99 23.83 4.40
N SER A 129 1.84 23.25 3.57
CA SER A 129 2.79 24.01 2.72
C SER A 129 2.12 24.66 1.51
N SER A 130 0.97 24.15 1.05
CA SER A 130 0.16 24.76 0.00
C SER A 130 -0.76 25.89 0.50
N ALA A 131 -1.04 25.95 1.81
CA ALA A 131 -1.86 27.01 2.41
C ALA A 131 -1.06 28.29 2.76
N SER A 132 0.26 28.19 2.94
CA SER A 132 1.11 29.34 3.32
C SER A 132 1.47 30.31 2.20
N ALA A 133 1.05 30.07 0.95
CA ALA A 133 1.47 30.89 -0.20
C ALA A 133 0.56 32.09 -0.55
N THR A 134 -0.52 32.36 0.20
CA THR A 134 -1.50 33.44 -0.15
C THR A 134 -1.63 34.55 0.91
N ALA A 135 -0.61 34.79 1.75
CA ALA A 135 -0.63 35.93 2.67
C ALA A 135 0.68 36.71 2.64
N THR A 136 0.91 37.43 1.54
CA THR A 136 1.83 38.58 1.55
C THR A 136 1.11 39.74 0.86
N LEU A 137 0.23 40.40 1.62
CA LEU A 137 -0.21 41.75 1.33
C LEU A 137 0.97 42.68 1.64
N LYS A 138 1.46 43.35 0.58
CA LYS A 138 2.47 44.41 0.62
C LYS A 138 1.82 45.70 1.17
N PRO A 139 2.55 46.53 1.95
CA PRO A 139 2.00 47.68 2.67
C PRO A 139 1.36 48.75 1.79
#